data_AF-A0A6P0YJL2-F1
#
_entry.id   AF-A0A6P0YJL2-F1
#
_cell.length_a   1.000
_cell.length_b   1.000
_cell.length_c   1.000
_cell.angle_alpha   90.00
_cell.angle_beta   90.00
_cell.angle_gamma   90.00
#
_symmetry.space_group_name_H-M   'P 1'
#
loop_
_entity.id
_entity.type
_entity.pdbx_description
1 polymer ?
#
loop_
_entity_poly.entity_id
_entity_poly.type
_entity_poly.pdbx_seq_one_letter_code
_entity_poly.pdbx_strand_id
1 'polypeptide(L)'
;NRWDKYSGMEFKKIPLESIYPSYLDINTEIVSDSRSKFIGVVGEVTYRIFGDIEPEKIKHINALADFAIYCGLGRKTPMGMGMVRRLNNMGVN
;
A
#
# COMPACT_ATOMS: atom_id res chain seq x y z
N ASN A 1 -12.69 3.08 5.64
CA ASN A 1 -11.57 2.90 4.68
C ASN A 1 -12.14 2.48 3.30
N ARG A 2 -11.42 2.57 2.17
CA ARG A 2 -11.90 2.08 0.86
C ARG A 2 -12.20 0.58 0.88
N TRP A 3 -11.41 -0.20 1.63
CA TRP A 3 -11.65 -1.63 1.84
C TRP A 3 -13.08 -1.87 2.36
N ASP A 4 -13.45 -1.26 3.49
CA ASP A 4 -14.78 -1.45 4.12
C ASP A 4 -15.92 -1.04 3.18
N LYS A 5 -15.70 -0.03 2.33
CA LYS A 5 -16.70 0.46 1.39
C LYS A 5 -17.02 -0.54 0.27
N TYR A 6 -16.03 -1.29 -0.21
CA TYR A 6 -16.15 -2.08 -1.44
C TYR A 6 -16.05 -3.60 -1.24
N SER A 7 -15.46 -4.08 -0.15
CA SER A 7 -15.20 -5.51 0.06
C SER A 7 -16.39 -6.29 0.64
N GLY A 8 -17.31 -5.60 1.33
CA GLY A 8 -18.36 -6.26 2.12
C GLY A 8 -17.84 -7.06 3.31
N MET A 9 -16.54 -6.97 3.63
CA MET A 9 -15.88 -7.70 4.70
C MET A 9 -15.15 -6.73 5.62
N GLU A 10 -15.45 -6.78 6.91
CA GLU A 10 -14.75 -5.96 7.90
C GLU A 10 -13.50 -6.69 8.40
N PHE A 11 -12.35 -6.01 8.34
CA PHE A 11 -11.14 -6.51 8.96
C PHE A 11 -11.07 -6.05 10.41
N LYS A 12 -10.95 -7.02 11.33
CA LYS A 12 -10.55 -6.74 12.72
C LYS A 12 -9.24 -5.95 12.71
N LYS A 13 -9.08 -4.99 13.63
CA LYS A 13 -7.91 -4.09 13.78
C LYS A 13 -6.58 -4.73 13.32
N ILE A 14 -5.96 -4.12 12.31
CA ILE A 14 -4.65 -4.53 11.79
C ILE A 14 -3.56 -4.15 12.81
N PRO A 15 -2.62 -5.06 13.16
CA PRO A 15 -1.53 -4.78 14.10
C PRO A 15 -0.43 -3.97 13.41
N LEU A 16 -0.63 -2.65 13.28
CA LEU A 16 0.32 -1.76 12.61
C LEU A 16 1.68 -1.70 13.33
N GLU A 17 1.66 -1.88 14.65
CA GLU A 17 2.85 -1.96 15.50
C GLU A 17 3.79 -3.11 15.13
N SER A 18 3.29 -4.11 14.40
CA SER A 18 4.07 -5.26 13.95
C SER A 18 4.59 -5.13 12.52
N ILE A 19 4.27 -4.05 11.82
CA ILE A 19 4.66 -3.82 10.42
C ILE A 19 5.77 -2.78 10.38
N TYR A 20 6.94 -3.19 9.89
CA TYR A 20 8.13 -2.36 9.87
C TYR A 20 8.67 -2.18 8.45
N PRO A 21 9.09 -0.97 8.04
CA PRO A 21 9.81 -0.80 6.80
C PRO A 21 11.17 -1.48 6.90
N SER A 22 11.53 -2.24 5.88
CA SER A 22 12.82 -2.96 5.79
C SER A 22 13.67 -2.53 4.60
N TYR A 23 13.05 -1.92 3.59
CA TYR A 23 13.73 -1.33 2.45
C TYR A 23 12.90 -0.15 1.94
N LEU A 24 13.60 0.91 1.55
CA LEU A 24 13.04 2.16 1.02
C LEU A 24 13.92 2.60 -0.13
N ASP A 25 13.37 2.58 -1.34
CA ASP A 25 13.95 3.22 -2.52
C ASP A 25 12.88 4.12 -3.14
N ILE A 26 12.87 5.36 -2.69
CA ILE A 26 11.82 6.32 -3.04
C ILE A 26 12.44 7.67 -3.37
N ASN A 27 11.83 8.36 -4.32
CA ASN A 27 12.16 9.73 -4.66
C ASN A 27 10.91 10.59 -4.75
N THR A 28 11.09 11.89 -4.53
CA THR A 28 10.02 12.87 -4.71
C THR A 28 9.86 13.19 -6.19
N GLU A 29 8.63 13.21 -6.67
CA GLU A 29 8.27 13.59 -8.03
C GLU A 29 7.29 14.76 -8.04
N ILE A 30 7.47 15.67 -9.00
CA ILE A 30 6.59 16.82 -9.20
C ILE A 30 5.78 16.61 -10.48
N VAL A 31 4.47 16.40 -10.33
CA VAL A 31 3.55 16.30 -11.46
C VAL A 31 2.80 17.61 -11.60
N SER A 32 2.88 18.22 -12.79
CA SER A 32 2.18 19.47 -13.09
C SER A 32 0.94 19.18 -13.92
N ASP A 33 -0.21 19.69 -13.47
CA ASP A 33 -1.38 19.90 -14.31
C ASP A 33 -1.41 21.38 -14.75
N SER A 34 -2.20 21.68 -15.77
CA SER A 34 -2.47 23.02 -16.32
C SER A 34 -2.73 24.11 -15.27
N ARG A 35 -3.22 23.75 -14.07
CA ARG A 35 -3.62 24.69 -13.00
C ARG A 35 -2.81 24.57 -11.71
N SER A 36 -1.98 23.55 -11.54
CA SER A 36 -1.31 23.31 -10.25
C SER A 36 -0.20 22.27 -10.33
N LYS A 37 0.77 22.38 -9.42
CA LYS A 37 1.82 21.38 -9.22
C LYS A 37 1.49 20.51 -8.01
N PHE A 38 1.73 19.21 -8.14
CA PHE A 38 1.58 18.23 -7.09
C PHE A 38 2.92 17.60 -6.80
N ILE A 39 3.24 17.48 -5.52
CA ILE A 39 4.46 16.83 -5.04
C ILE A 39 4.03 15.49 -4.45
N GLY A 40 4.61 14.41 -4.95
CA GLY A 40 4.35 13.04 -4.53
C GLY A 40 5.62 12.25 -4.34
N VAL A 41 5.46 10.98 -3.95
CA VAL A 41 6.56 10.04 -3.78
C VAL A 41 6.33 8.88 -4.74
N VAL A 42 7.39 8.47 -5.45
CA VAL A 42 7.41 7.30 -6.33
C VAL A 42 8.58 6.42 -5.91
N GLY A 43 8.41 5.11 -6.02
CA GLY A 43 9.44 4.13 -5.73
C GLY A 43 8.90 2.88 -5.05
N GLU A 44 9.79 2.15 -4.41
CA GLU A 44 9.54 0.88 -3.75
C GLU A 44 9.69 0.99 -2.23
N VAL A 45 8.78 0.35 -1.51
CA VAL A 45 8.87 0.16 -0.07
C VAL A 45 8.60 -1.30 0.26
N THR A 46 9.55 -1.96 0.93
CA THR A 46 9.33 -3.31 1.46
C THR A 46 9.02 -3.25 2.94
N TYR A 47 7.88 -3.81 3.32
CA TYR A 47 7.49 -3.99 4.72
C TYR A 47 7.73 -5.43 5.16
N ARG A 48 8.18 -5.60 6.40
CA ARG A 48 8.28 -6.89 7.09
C ARG A 48 7.35 -6.91 8.28
N ILE A 49 6.76 -8.08 8.52
CA ILE A 49 5.88 -8.34 9.64
C ILE A 49 6.72 -9.05 10.71
N PHE A 50 6.76 -8.51 11.94
CA PHE A 50 7.53 -9.04 13.05
C PHE A 50 6.63 -9.42 14.24
N GLY A 51 7.10 -10.36 15.07
CA GLY A 51 6.39 -10.84 16.24
C GLY A 51 5.48 -12.05 15.94
N ASP A 52 4.79 -12.50 16.97
CA ASP A 52 3.82 -13.59 16.87
C ASP A 52 2.44 -13.00 16.53
N ILE A 53 2.02 -13.16 15.28
CA ILE A 53 0.77 -12.61 14.75
C ILE A 53 -0.09 -13.75 14.23
N GLU A 54 -1.37 -13.71 14.59
CA GLU A 54 -2.36 -14.64 14.07
C GLU A 54 -2.34 -14.68 12.53
N PRO A 55 -2.31 -15.88 11.91
CA PRO A 55 -2.30 -16.02 10.46
C PRO A 55 -3.46 -15.29 9.75
N GLU A 56 -4.62 -15.14 10.40
CA GLU A 56 -5.76 -14.36 9.90
C GLU A 56 -5.36 -12.90 9.62
N LYS A 57 -4.61 -12.27 10.53
CA LYS A 57 -4.17 -10.88 10.39
C LYS A 57 -3.15 -10.70 9.28
N ILE A 58 -2.23 -11.66 9.13
CA ILE A 58 -1.27 -11.68 8.03
C ILE A 58 -2.01 -11.75 6.69
N LYS A 59 -3.05 -12.59 6.59
CA LYS A 59 -3.90 -12.66 5.40
C LYS A 59 -4.63 -11.34 5.13
N HIS A 60 -5.14 -10.65 6.15
CA HIS A 60 -5.77 -9.34 5.99
C HIS A 60 -4.78 -8.28 5.46
N ILE A 61 -3.56 -8.24 5.99
CA ILE A 61 -2.51 -7.32 5.50
C ILE A 61 -2.19 -7.60 4.03
N ASN A 62 -2.01 -8.89 3.69
CA ASN A 62 -1.78 -9.32 2.32
C ASN A 62 -2.95 -8.93 1.40
N ALA A 63 -4.20 -9.12 1.83
CA ALA A 63 -5.37 -8.75 1.07
C ALA A 63 -5.47 -7.23 0.82
N LEU A 64 -5.11 -6.39 1.81
CA LEU A 64 -5.02 -4.95 1.61
C LEU A 64 -3.95 -4.56 0.58
N ALA A 65 -2.79 -5.23 0.62
CA ALA A 65 -1.71 -5.00 -0.34
C ALA A 65 -2.12 -5.40 -1.77
N ASP A 66 -2.84 -6.52 -1.91
CA ASP A 66 -3.36 -7.00 -3.20
C ASP A 66 -4.51 -6.11 -3.71
N PHE A 67 -5.31 -5.53 -2.80
CA PHE A 67 -6.38 -4.59 -3.13
C PHE A 67 -5.88 -3.22 -3.62
N ALA A 68 -4.68 -2.81 -3.19
CA ALA A 68 -4.14 -1.47 -3.47
C ALA A 68 -4.07 -1.11 -4.96
N ILE A 69 -3.90 -2.11 -5.84
CA ILE A 69 -3.87 -1.91 -7.31
C ILE A 69 -5.19 -1.39 -7.87
N TYR A 70 -6.31 -1.73 -7.25
CA TYR A 70 -7.63 -1.34 -7.72
C TYR A 70 -8.07 0.01 -7.17
N CYS A 71 -7.74 0.29 -5.92
CA CYS A 71 -8.24 1.49 -5.24
C CYS A 71 -7.26 2.66 -5.22
N GLY A 72 -5.97 2.39 -5.49
CA GLY A 72 -4.86 3.30 -5.23
C GLY A 72 -4.73 3.66 -3.74
N LEU A 73 -3.72 4.45 -3.40
CA LEU A 73 -3.44 4.96 -2.07
C LEU A 73 -3.48 6.49 -2.05
N GLY A 74 -3.91 7.07 -0.94
CA GLY A 74 -3.95 8.53 -0.77
C GLY A 74 -5.03 9.24 -1.59
N ARG A 75 -4.76 10.50 -1.98
CA ARG A 75 -5.70 11.41 -2.63
C ARG A 75 -5.49 11.41 -4.15
N LYS A 76 -6.53 11.83 -4.88
CA LYS A 76 -6.50 11.99 -6.35
C LYS A 76 -6.24 10.71 -7.14
N THR A 77 -6.61 9.56 -6.57
CA THR A 77 -6.59 8.28 -7.30
C THR A 77 -7.44 8.26 -8.57
N PRO A 78 -8.57 9.01 -8.71
CA PRO A 78 -9.26 9.12 -10.00
C PRO A 78 -8.44 9.77 -11.11
N MET A 79 -7.37 10.50 -10.77
CA MET A 79 -6.43 11.13 -11.70
C MET A 79 -5.16 10.27 -11.92
N GLY A 80 -5.16 9.01 -11.47
CA GLY A 80 -4.01 8.11 -11.59
C GLY A 80 -2.91 8.31 -10.53
N MET A 81 -3.11 9.18 -9.54
CA MET A 81 -2.14 9.36 -8.45
C MET A 81 -2.23 8.23 -7.42
N GLY A 82 -1.11 7.90 -6.80
CA GLY A 82 -1.07 6.89 -5.75
C GLY A 82 -1.39 5.48 -6.23
N MET A 83 -1.15 5.20 -7.52
CA MET A 83 -1.20 3.84 -8.05
C MET A 83 -0.09 3.01 -7.40
N VAL A 84 -0.47 1.91 -6.74
CA VAL A 84 0.45 1.04 -6.03
C VAL A 84 0.08 -0.40 -6.34
N ARG A 85 1.08 -1.26 -6.47
CA ARG A 85 0.90 -2.71 -6.59
C ARG A 85 1.83 -3.40 -5.62
N ARG A 86 1.41 -4.54 -5.09
CA ARG A 86 2.31 -5.43 -4.35
C ARG A 86 3.31 -6.06 -5.32
N LEU A 87 4.57 -6.05 -4.94
CA LEU A 87 5.61 -6.81 -5.62
C LEU A 87 5.74 -8.16 -4.92
N ASN A 88 5.52 -9.24 -5.66
CA ASN A 88 5.88 -10.56 -5.17
C ASN A 88 7.37 -10.72 -5.42
N ASN A 89 8.15 -10.83 -4.35
CA ASN A 89 9.54 -11.23 -4.47
C ASN A 89 9.54 -12.69 -4.94
N MET A 90 9.55 -12.91 -6.27
CA MET A 90 9.92 -14.21 -6.81
C MET A 90 11.35 -14.42 -6.37
N GLY A 91 11.57 -15.42 -5.51
CA GLY A 91 12.89 -15.74 -4.99
C GLY A 91 13.91 -15.71 -6.11
N VAL A 92 15.02 -15.03 -5.85
CA VAL A 92 16.27 -15.31 -6.54
C VAL A 92 16.49 -16.83 -6.38
N ASN A 93 16.51 -17.54 -7.51
CA ASN A 93 16.97 -18.93 -7.57
C ASN A 93 18.43 -19.02 -7.15
#